data_AF-A0A1F9ZXX6-F1
#
_entry.id   AF-A0A1F9ZXX6-F1
#
_cell.length_a   1.000
_cell.length_b   1.000
_cell.length_c   1.000
_cell.angle_alpha   90.00
_cell.angle_beta   90.00
_cell.angle_gamma   90.00
#
_symmetry.space_group_name_H-M   'P 1'
#
loop_
_entity.id
_entity.type
_entity.pdbx_description
1 polymer ?
#
loop_
_entity_poly.entity_id
_entity_poly.type
_entity_poly.pdbx_seq_one_letter_code
_entity_poly.pdbx_strand_id
1 'polypeptide(L)'
;MLGMCALAFVPGMKQAKMGFKVLGHADDIGKATKNLRKNMIKATGKDPGRAFEAHHNLPQKFEKFFNKKGIDNVHDSKYGAWVEKGSHRSDAYAFNKEWESAITSGRVHDKDSIEAFGRELAGGYGYDVRF
;
A
#
# COMPACT_ATOMS: atom_id res chain seq x y z
N MET A 1 -3.67 30.52 64.73
CA MET A 1 -4.55 29.71 63.87
C MET A 1 -3.70 29.15 62.73
N LEU A 2 -3.21 27.92 62.91
CA LEU A 2 -2.36 27.20 61.96
C LEU A 2 -3.26 26.29 61.12
N GLY A 3 -3.44 26.62 59.84
CA GLY A 3 -4.10 25.74 58.87
C GLY A 3 -3.05 25.05 58.02
N MET A 4 -2.57 23.88 58.46
CA MET A 4 -1.73 23.00 57.65
C MET A 4 -2.61 22.33 56.60
N CYS A 5 -2.40 22.66 55.31
CA CYS A 5 -2.96 21.91 54.20
C CYS A 5 -2.22 20.57 54.11
N ALA A 6 -2.90 19.49 54.48
CA ALA A 6 -2.38 18.14 54.37
C ALA A 6 -2.18 17.77 52.88
N LEU A 7 -0.92 17.52 52.51
CA LEU A 7 -0.56 16.83 51.28
C LEU A 7 -1.06 15.39 51.39
N ALA A 8 -2.05 15.03 50.57
CA ALA A 8 -2.45 13.63 50.39
C ALA A 8 -1.33 12.88 49.65
N PHE A 9 -0.55 12.10 50.40
CA PHE A 9 0.36 11.10 49.87
C PHE A 9 -0.48 9.91 49.35
N VAL A 10 -0.55 9.74 48.03
CA VAL A 10 -1.12 8.54 47.41
C VAL A 10 0.01 7.52 47.23
N PRO A 11 0.01 6.38 47.94
CA PRO A 11 1.06 5.39 47.75
C PRO A 11 0.79 4.54 46.50
N GLY A 12 1.80 4.42 45.65
CA GLY A 12 2.08 3.18 44.93
C GLY A 12 1.25 2.89 43.68
N MET A 13 1.38 3.70 42.63
CA MET A 13 1.31 3.13 41.28
C MET A 13 2.68 2.54 40.95
N LYS A 14 2.78 1.21 41.10
CA LYS A 14 3.88 0.46 40.47
C LYS A 14 3.84 0.79 38.99
N GLN A 15 4.87 1.47 38.49
CA GLN A 15 5.07 1.69 37.07
C GLN A 15 5.17 0.30 36.43
N ALA A 16 4.08 -0.16 35.82
CA ALA A 16 4.11 -1.33 34.98
C ALA A 16 5.12 -1.01 33.87
N LYS A 17 6.25 -1.71 33.87
CA LYS A 17 7.09 -1.84 32.69
C LYS A 17 6.24 -2.60 31.67
N MET A 18 5.37 -1.87 30.96
CA MET A 18 4.85 -2.31 29.68
C MET A 18 6.08 -2.42 28.79
N GLY A 19 6.67 -3.60 28.76
CA GLY A 19 7.60 -3.96 27.71
C GLY A 19 6.85 -3.75 26.41
N PHE A 20 7.07 -2.61 25.77
CA PHE A 20 6.74 -2.41 24.37
C PHE A 20 7.66 -3.35 23.61
N LYS A 21 7.24 -4.62 23.55
CA LYS A 21 7.74 -5.54 22.56
C LYS A 21 7.25 -4.93 21.25
N VAL A 22 8.14 -4.17 20.61
CA VAL A 22 7.95 -3.71 19.24
C VAL A 22 7.57 -4.97 18.46
N LEU A 23 6.28 -5.12 18.15
CA LEU A 23 5.77 -6.20 17.32
C LEU A 23 6.00 -5.79 15.88
N GLY A 24 7.28 -5.74 15.48
CA GLY A 24 7.72 -5.36 14.14
C GLY A 24 7.38 -3.91 13.76
N HIS A 25 8.03 -3.42 12.73
CA HIS A 25 7.41 -2.34 11.95
C HIS A 25 6.20 -2.94 11.22
N ALA A 26 5.21 -2.13 10.83
CA ALA A 26 4.05 -2.61 10.07
C ALA A 26 4.43 -3.35 8.76
N ASP A 27 5.70 -3.21 8.37
CA ASP A 27 6.45 -3.86 7.31
C ASP A 27 6.54 -5.40 7.50
N ASP A 28 6.35 -5.89 8.72
CA ASP A 28 6.59 -7.29 9.14
C ASP A 28 5.32 -8.15 9.18
N ILE A 29 4.16 -7.67 8.71
CA ILE A 29 2.97 -8.52 8.46
C ILE A 29 3.19 -9.37 7.19
N GLY A 30 4.28 -10.12 7.19
CA GLY A 30 4.71 -11.11 6.20
C GLY A 30 4.82 -10.53 4.80
N LYS A 31 6.05 -10.18 4.38
CA LYS A 31 6.41 -9.77 3.00
C LYS A 31 5.33 -10.18 2.02
N ALA A 32 4.56 -9.20 1.53
CA ALA A 32 3.48 -9.45 0.60
C ALA A 32 4.06 -10.35 -0.51
N THR A 33 3.43 -11.51 -0.72
CA THR A 33 3.93 -12.51 -1.66
C THR A 33 4.10 -11.87 -3.05
N LYS A 34 4.88 -12.46 -3.97
CA LYS A 34 4.93 -11.97 -5.37
C LYS A 34 3.61 -12.17 -6.15
N ASN A 35 2.49 -12.30 -5.44
CA ASN A 35 1.16 -12.56 -5.95
C ASN A 35 0.19 -11.52 -5.40
N LEU A 36 -0.15 -10.54 -6.23
CA LEU A 36 -1.03 -9.43 -5.86
C LEU A 36 -2.42 -9.92 -5.43
N ARG A 37 -3.00 -10.90 -6.14
CA ARG A 37 -4.32 -11.46 -5.80
C ARG A 37 -4.35 -11.97 -4.35
N LYS A 38 -3.34 -12.78 -3.97
CA LYS A 38 -3.25 -13.31 -2.60
C LYS A 38 -3.12 -12.19 -1.57
N ASN A 39 -2.34 -11.16 -1.87
CA ASN A 39 -2.15 -10.03 -0.95
C ASN A 39 -3.45 -9.22 -0.80
N MET A 40 -4.17 -8.97 -1.89
CA MET A 40 -5.47 -8.29 -1.85
C MET A 40 -6.54 -9.09 -1.08
N ILE A 41 -6.61 -10.41 -1.26
CA ILE A 41 -7.51 -11.28 -0.49
C ILE A 41 -7.14 -11.25 0.99
N LYS A 42 -5.84 -11.36 1.33
CA LYS A 42 -5.35 -11.28 2.72
C LYS A 42 -5.71 -9.95 3.37
N ALA A 43 -5.56 -8.84 2.65
CA ALA A 43 -5.81 -7.50 3.17
C ALA A 43 -7.31 -7.17 3.33
N THR A 44 -8.17 -7.71 2.46
CA THR A 44 -9.60 -7.34 2.42
C THR A 44 -10.55 -8.40 2.95
N GLY A 45 -10.10 -9.66 3.06
CA GLY A 45 -10.96 -10.82 3.32
C GLY A 45 -11.91 -11.16 2.16
N LYS A 46 -11.80 -10.49 1.01
CA LYS A 46 -12.72 -10.66 -0.14
C LYS A 46 -12.01 -11.32 -1.31
N ASP A 47 -12.61 -12.39 -1.83
CA ASP A 47 -12.24 -13.01 -3.10
C ASP A 47 -13.42 -12.83 -4.09
N PRO A 48 -13.28 -11.97 -5.12
CA PRO A 48 -14.34 -11.72 -6.10
C PRO A 48 -14.50 -12.88 -7.10
N GLY A 49 -13.77 -13.99 -6.92
CA GLY A 49 -13.86 -15.16 -7.78
C GLY A 49 -13.20 -14.97 -9.15
N ARG A 50 -13.54 -15.86 -10.08
CA ARG A 50 -12.84 -16.01 -11.37
C ARG A 50 -13.24 -14.98 -12.43
N ALA A 51 -14.31 -14.22 -12.18
CA ALA A 51 -14.76 -13.14 -13.07
C ALA A 51 -13.84 -11.91 -13.02
N PHE A 52 -13.05 -11.78 -11.94
CA PHE A 52 -12.16 -10.65 -11.72
C PHE A 52 -10.70 -11.10 -11.64
N GLU A 53 -9.82 -10.29 -12.22
CA GLU A 53 -8.37 -10.40 -12.12
C GLU A 53 -7.83 -9.28 -11.22
N ALA A 54 -6.72 -9.56 -10.51
CA ALA A 54 -6.02 -8.54 -9.76
C ALA A 54 -5.14 -7.74 -10.72
N HIS A 55 -5.42 -6.46 -10.87
CA HIS A 55 -4.67 -5.53 -11.70
C HIS A 55 -3.65 -4.77 -10.88
N HIS A 56 -2.43 -4.64 -11.41
CA HIS A 56 -1.36 -3.85 -10.83
C HIS A 56 -1.43 -2.39 -11.33
N ASN A 57 -1.89 -1.46 -10.48
CA ASN A 57 -1.87 -0.03 -10.80
C ASN A 57 -0.42 0.50 -10.97
N LEU A 58 0.55 -0.17 -10.32
CA LEU A 58 1.99 -0.05 -10.60
C LEU A 58 2.48 -1.32 -11.32
N PRO A 59 2.64 -1.32 -12.66
CA PRO A 59 2.86 -2.55 -13.41
C PRO A 59 4.15 -3.29 -13.04
N GLN A 60 4.04 -4.61 -12.88
CA GLN A 60 5.16 -5.48 -12.55
C GLN A 60 6.34 -5.36 -13.54
N LYS A 61 6.09 -5.04 -14.82
CA LYS A 61 7.14 -4.83 -15.83
C LYS A 61 8.16 -3.75 -15.41
N PHE A 62 7.72 -2.74 -14.67
CA PHE A 62 8.55 -1.61 -14.23
C PHE A 62 9.00 -1.72 -12.77
N GLU A 63 8.85 -2.90 -12.14
CA GLU A 63 9.21 -3.15 -10.74
C GLU A 63 10.63 -2.68 -10.41
N LYS A 64 11.61 -2.92 -11.30
CA LYS A 64 13.00 -2.45 -11.10
C LYS A 64 13.13 -0.92 -11.04
N PHE A 65 12.33 -0.20 -11.84
CA PHE A 65 12.32 1.26 -11.81
C PHE A 65 11.71 1.75 -10.49
N PHE A 66 10.55 1.21 -10.10
CA PHE A 66 9.87 1.58 -8.85
C PHE A 66 10.72 1.29 -7.60
N ASN A 67 11.39 0.13 -7.56
CA ASN A 67 12.33 -0.21 -6.48
C ASN A 67 13.43 0.84 -6.31
N LYS A 68 14.04 1.29 -7.42
CA LYS A 68 15.06 2.36 -7.39
C LYS A 68 14.52 3.70 -6.89
N LYS A 69 13.20 3.88 -6.84
CA LYS A 69 12.51 5.09 -6.39
C LYS A 69 11.87 4.93 -5.01
N GLY A 70 12.16 3.84 -4.29
CA GLY A 70 11.67 3.64 -2.92
C GLY A 70 10.30 2.94 -2.82
N ILE A 71 9.88 2.25 -3.88
CA ILE A 71 8.71 1.34 -3.87
C ILE A 71 9.22 -0.10 -3.98
N ASP A 72 9.42 -0.74 -2.82
CA ASP A 72 10.09 -2.04 -2.74
C ASP A 72 9.22 -3.22 -3.19
N ASN A 73 7.89 -3.04 -3.22
CA ASN A 73 6.96 -4.12 -3.52
C ASN A 73 5.70 -3.63 -4.22
N VAL A 74 5.67 -3.75 -5.55
CA VAL A 74 4.47 -3.47 -6.36
C VAL A 74 3.34 -4.49 -6.17
N HIS A 75 3.61 -5.61 -5.51
CA HIS A 75 2.59 -6.60 -5.18
C HIS A 75 1.82 -6.27 -3.90
N ASP A 76 2.15 -5.19 -3.20
CA ASP A 76 1.37 -4.72 -2.07
C ASP A 76 -0.10 -4.50 -2.50
N SER A 77 -1.01 -4.98 -1.66
CA SER A 77 -2.46 -4.86 -1.85
C SER A 77 -2.94 -3.44 -2.13
N LYS A 78 -2.25 -2.41 -1.61
CA LYS A 78 -2.62 -1.01 -1.86
C LYS A 78 -2.45 -0.60 -3.33
N TYR A 79 -1.51 -1.22 -4.06
CA TYR A 79 -1.29 -0.95 -5.49
C TYR A 79 -2.14 -1.82 -6.41
N GLY A 80 -3.11 -2.55 -5.86
CA GLY A 80 -3.97 -3.47 -6.60
C GLY A 80 -5.41 -3.00 -6.76
N ALA A 81 -6.02 -3.34 -7.90
CA ALA A 81 -7.45 -3.17 -8.17
C ALA A 81 -8.07 -4.50 -8.62
N TRP A 82 -9.35 -4.71 -8.29
CA TRP A 82 -10.12 -5.82 -8.87
C TRP A 82 -10.76 -5.34 -10.17
N VAL A 83 -10.40 -5.96 -11.29
CA VAL A 83 -10.90 -5.59 -12.62
C VAL A 83 -11.55 -6.79 -13.26
N GLU A 84 -12.67 -6.59 -13.96
CA GLU A 84 -13.30 -7.66 -14.73
C GLU A 84 -12.34 -8.21 -15.79
N LYS A 85 -12.34 -9.53 -15.94
CA LYS A 85 -11.36 -10.23 -16.78
C LYS A 85 -11.35 -9.80 -18.25
N GLY A 86 -12.51 -9.36 -18.77
CA GLY A 86 -12.65 -8.91 -20.15
C GLY A 86 -11.92 -7.59 -20.41
N SER A 87 -12.26 -6.54 -19.66
CA SER A 87 -11.66 -5.21 -19.76
C SER A 87 -10.17 -5.20 -19.40
N HIS A 88 -9.80 -5.98 -18.37
CA HIS A 88 -8.40 -6.04 -17.91
C HIS A 88 -7.41 -6.39 -19.03
N ARG A 89 -7.81 -7.26 -19.97
CA ARG A 89 -6.91 -7.77 -21.01
C ARG A 89 -6.82 -6.88 -22.23
N SER A 90 -7.89 -6.17 -22.59
CA SER A 90 -7.86 -5.21 -23.71
C SER A 90 -6.97 -4.02 -23.38
N ASP A 91 -6.96 -3.61 -22.12
CA ASP A 91 -6.42 -2.32 -21.70
C ASP A 91 -4.97 -2.43 -21.21
N ALA A 92 -4.51 -3.63 -20.86
CA ALA A 92 -3.18 -3.89 -20.32
C ALA A 92 -2.04 -3.38 -21.23
N TYR A 93 -2.21 -3.43 -22.56
CA TYR A 93 -1.19 -2.90 -23.47
C TYR A 93 -1.11 -1.38 -23.37
N ALA A 94 -2.24 -0.68 -23.50
CA ALA A 94 -2.30 0.77 -23.46
C ALA A 94 -1.82 1.31 -22.11
N PHE A 95 -2.27 0.73 -21.00
CA PHE A 95 -1.84 1.08 -19.65
C PHE A 95 -0.31 0.97 -19.48
N ASN A 96 0.30 -0.11 -19.98
CA ASN A 96 1.76 -0.27 -19.94
C ASN A 96 2.49 0.72 -20.84
N LYS A 97 1.92 1.12 -21.99
CA LYS A 97 2.51 2.13 -22.88
C LYS A 97 2.49 3.52 -22.24
N GLU A 98 1.43 3.87 -21.53
CA GLU A 98 1.35 5.15 -20.81
C GLU A 98 2.36 5.22 -19.66
N TRP A 99 2.52 4.14 -18.90
CA TRP A 99 3.61 4.02 -17.91
C TRP A 99 4.99 4.14 -18.55
N GLU A 100 5.24 3.45 -19.65
CA GLU A 100 6.51 3.54 -20.37
C GLU A 100 6.80 4.97 -20.84
N SER A 101 5.77 5.68 -21.33
CA SER A 101 5.87 7.08 -21.74
C SER A 101 6.16 8.01 -20.55
N ALA A 102 5.46 7.85 -19.43
CA ALA A 102 5.68 8.66 -18.23
C ALA A 102 7.08 8.46 -17.63
N ILE A 103 7.58 7.22 -17.64
CA ILE A 103 8.94 6.88 -17.17
C ILE A 103 10.00 7.47 -18.11
N THR A 104 9.85 7.29 -19.42
CA THR A 104 10.85 7.75 -20.40
C THR A 104 10.91 9.27 -20.56
N SER A 105 9.78 9.95 -20.41
CA SER A 105 9.71 11.41 -20.41
C SER A 105 10.20 12.06 -19.11
N GLY A 106 10.42 11.27 -18.05
CA GLY A 106 10.78 11.78 -16.72
C GLY A 106 9.61 12.40 -15.94
N ARG A 107 8.37 12.29 -16.45
CA ARG A 107 7.15 12.73 -15.75
C ARG A 107 7.05 12.11 -14.36
N VAL A 108 7.47 10.84 -14.23
CA VAL A 108 7.63 10.16 -12.94
C VAL A 108 9.11 10.00 -12.62
N HIS A 109 9.55 10.53 -11.49
CA HIS A 109 10.99 10.60 -11.15
C HIS A 109 11.31 10.29 -9.69
N ASP A 110 10.31 10.27 -8.83
CA ASP A 110 10.37 9.91 -7.41
C ASP A 110 9.09 9.15 -7.01
N LYS A 111 9.03 8.69 -5.75
CA LYS A 111 7.90 7.91 -5.25
C LYS A 111 6.57 8.67 -5.37
N ASP A 112 6.56 9.95 -5.01
CA ASP A 112 5.32 10.75 -4.95
C ASP A 112 4.76 10.99 -6.35
N SER A 113 5.61 11.29 -7.34
CA SER A 113 5.20 11.42 -8.74
C SER A 113 4.75 10.10 -9.36
N ILE A 114 5.40 8.97 -9.01
CA ILE A 114 4.95 7.63 -9.41
C ILE A 114 3.55 7.37 -8.85
N GLU A 115 3.36 7.58 -7.56
CA GLU A 115 2.07 7.30 -6.93
C GLU A 115 0.98 8.23 -7.49
N ALA A 116 1.27 9.52 -7.67
CA ALA A 116 0.34 10.47 -8.27
C ALA A 116 -0.07 10.09 -9.69
N PHE A 117 0.89 9.72 -10.55
CA PHE A 117 0.60 9.27 -11.91
C PHE A 117 -0.16 7.95 -11.91
N GLY A 118 0.16 7.02 -11.01
CA GLY A 118 -0.57 5.76 -10.86
C GLY A 118 -2.03 5.96 -10.49
N ARG A 119 -2.34 6.91 -9.60
CA ARG A 119 -3.71 7.30 -9.27
C ARG A 119 -4.44 7.90 -10.46
N GLU A 120 -3.81 8.85 -11.16
CA GLU A 120 -4.37 9.51 -12.34
C GLU A 120 -4.70 8.50 -13.44
N LEU A 121 -3.74 7.67 -13.81
CA LEU A 121 -3.88 6.69 -14.87
C LEU A 121 -4.93 5.63 -14.51
N ALA A 122 -4.87 5.06 -13.31
CA ALA A 122 -5.86 4.09 -12.85
C ALA A 122 -7.28 4.69 -12.86
N GLY A 123 -7.44 5.94 -12.44
CA GLY A 123 -8.71 6.66 -12.51
C GLY A 123 -9.23 6.83 -13.94
N GLY A 124 -8.35 7.11 -14.91
CA GLY A 124 -8.71 7.21 -16.33
C GLY A 124 -9.25 5.90 -16.92
N TYR A 125 -8.83 4.75 -16.40
CA TYR A 125 -9.32 3.42 -16.78
C TYR A 125 -10.45 2.91 -15.88
N GLY A 126 -10.89 3.70 -14.90
CA GLY A 126 -11.96 3.32 -13.96
C GLY A 126 -11.54 2.26 -12.93
N TYR A 127 -10.25 2.10 -12.65
CA TYR A 127 -9.75 1.17 -11.65
C TYR A 127 -9.80 1.76 -10.24
N ASP A 128 -10.02 0.90 -9.24
CA ASP A 128 -9.98 1.29 -7.82
C ASP A 128 -8.55 1.69 -7.41
N VAL A 129 -8.44 2.69 -6.53
CA VAL A 129 -7.16 3.30 -6.11
C VAL A 129 -7.15 3.47 -4.60
N ARG A 130 -6.08 3.01 -3.94
CA ARG A 130 -6.01 2.89 -2.47
C ARG A 130 -4.73 3.41 -1.83
N PHE A 131 -3.92 4.14 -2.58
CA PHE A 131 -2.64 4.69 -2.14
C PHE A 131 -2.57 6.16 -2.51
#